data_AF-A0A0U0ZPL4-F1
#
_entry.id   AF-A0A0U0ZPL4-F1
#
_cell.length_a   1.000
_cell.length_b   1.000
_cell.length_c   1.000
_cell.angle_alpha   90.00
_cell.angle_beta   90.00
_cell.angle_gamma   90.00
#
_symmetry.space_group_name_H-M   'P 1'
#
loop_
_entity.id
_entity.type
_entity.pdbx_description
1 polymer ?
#
loop_
_entity_poly.entity_id
_entity_poly.type
_entity_poly.pdbx_seq_one_letter_code
_entity_poly.pdbx_strand_id
1 'polypeptide(L)'
;MGARKYIYRVVVDEWPTKDGMPFIDQDWRWWEQIVDYFHNPDGDDPSPPWLPDITEYLEDEWPNAGWGSKPRFTRLVCEPGDEPDYRNGYRGYDNQPVIAVPIAPARRFMQRTQPDAAAKQLREWGCKAHVERAALGDWEAV
;
A
#
# COMPACT_ATOMS: atom_id res chain seq x y z
N MET A 1 24.01 19.69 26.21
CA MET A 1 23.83 18.36 25.59
C MET A 1 22.97 18.54 24.35
N GLY A 2 23.49 18.23 23.16
CA GLY A 2 22.69 18.30 21.93
C GLY A 2 21.61 17.20 21.96
N ALA A 3 20.40 17.52 21.51
CA ALA A 3 19.33 16.53 21.39
C ALA A 3 19.77 15.39 20.47
N ARG A 4 19.72 14.13 20.95
CA ARG A 4 19.99 12.95 20.12
C ARG A 4 19.00 12.93 18.96
N LYS A 5 19.52 12.90 17.74
CA LYS A 5 18.71 12.74 16.53
C LYS A 5 18.57 11.25 16.22
N TYR A 6 17.40 10.83 15.77
CA TYR A 6 17.11 9.44 15.42
C TYR A 6 16.65 9.35 13.97
N ILE A 7 16.91 8.20 13.36
CA ILE A 7 16.33 7.77 12.08
C ILE A 7 15.30 6.70 12.38
N TYR A 8 14.14 6.80 11.74
CA TYR A 8 13.03 5.88 11.87
C TYR A 8 12.79 5.12 10.57
N ARG A 9 12.39 3.86 10.66
CA ARG A 9 11.93 3.06 9.50
C ARG A 9 10.70 2.25 9.87
N VAL A 10 9.85 1.99 8.88
CA VAL A 10 8.74 1.04 9.01
C VAL A 10 9.28 -0.34 8.67
N VAL A 11 8.89 -1.35 9.45
CA VAL A 11 9.17 -2.76 9.21
C VAL A 11 7.84 -3.50 9.19
N VAL A 12 7.68 -4.41 8.23
CA VAL A 12 6.55 -5.33 8.15
C VAL A 12 7.12 -6.73 8.40
N ASP A 13 6.70 -7.34 9.50
CA ASP A 13 7.07 -8.70 9.86
C ASP A 13 6.23 -9.72 9.08
N GLU A 14 4.97 -9.38 8.80
CA GLU A 14 4.01 -10.27 8.14
C GLU A 14 2.95 -9.50 7.37
N TRP A 15 2.70 -9.92 6.13
CA TRP A 15 1.57 -9.50 5.32
C TRP A 15 0.43 -10.53 5.44
N PRO A 16 -0.84 -10.10 5.47
CA PRO A 16 -1.98 -11.01 5.64
C PRO A 16 -2.41 -11.69 4.32
N THR A 17 -1.72 -11.40 3.22
CA THR A 17 -1.91 -12.01 1.90
C THR A 17 -1.60 -13.52 1.95
N LYS A 18 -2.20 -14.28 1.04
CA LYS A 18 -2.08 -15.75 1.03
C LYS A 18 -0.64 -16.23 0.87
N ASP A 19 0.17 -15.48 0.14
CA ASP A 19 1.58 -15.75 -0.12
C ASP A 19 2.54 -15.02 0.83
N GLY A 20 2.01 -14.19 1.74
CA GLY A 20 2.81 -13.38 2.67
C GLY A 20 3.57 -12.23 2.00
N MET A 21 3.23 -11.89 0.75
CA MET A 21 3.87 -10.82 -0.02
C MET A 21 3.12 -9.49 0.10
N PRO A 22 3.78 -8.36 -0.22
CA PRO A 22 3.14 -7.04 -0.25
C PRO A 22 1.85 -7.00 -1.09
N PHE A 23 0.93 -6.11 -0.71
CA PHE A 23 -0.35 -5.92 -1.43
C PHE A 23 -0.18 -5.56 -2.90
N ILE A 24 0.85 -4.76 -3.21
CA ILE A 24 1.16 -4.33 -4.58
C ILE A 24 1.69 -5.47 -5.46
N ASP A 25 2.19 -6.55 -4.85
CA ASP A 25 2.73 -7.70 -5.56
C ASP A 25 1.66 -8.78 -5.81
N GLN A 26 0.41 -8.58 -5.34
CA GLN A 26 -0.70 -9.47 -5.60
C GLN A 26 -1.23 -9.28 -7.03
N ASP A 27 -1.81 -10.34 -7.62
CA ASP A 27 -2.39 -10.26 -8.98
C ASP A 27 -3.46 -9.16 -9.04
N TRP A 28 -3.34 -8.27 -10.01
CA TRP A 28 -4.27 -7.17 -10.22
C TRP A 28 -5.70 -7.68 -10.46
N ARG A 29 -5.89 -8.87 -11.06
CA ARG A 29 -7.23 -9.45 -11.27
C ARG A 29 -7.93 -9.77 -9.96
N TRP A 30 -7.16 -10.13 -8.95
CA TRP A 30 -7.71 -10.39 -7.62
C TRP A 30 -8.22 -9.08 -7.00
N TRP A 31 -7.47 -7.98 -7.16
CA TRP A 31 -7.94 -6.66 -6.76
C TRP A 31 -9.17 -6.20 -7.57
N GLU A 32 -9.17 -6.42 -8.88
CA GLU A 32 -10.30 -6.06 -9.76
C GLU A 32 -11.59 -6.75 -9.30
N GLN A 33 -11.55 -8.04 -8.98
CA GLN A 33 -12.71 -8.77 -8.45
C GLN A 33 -13.27 -8.16 -7.16
N ILE A 34 -12.39 -7.73 -6.24
CA ILE A 34 -12.79 -7.09 -4.98
C ILE A 34 -13.42 -5.71 -5.25
N VAL A 35 -12.81 -4.92 -6.13
CA VAL A 35 -13.31 -3.58 -6.50
C VAL A 35 -14.65 -3.67 -7.25
N ASP A 36 -14.78 -4.62 -8.18
CA ASP A 36 -16.01 -4.87 -8.92
C ASP A 36 -17.14 -5.28 -7.98
N TYR A 37 -16.89 -6.18 -7.03
CA TYR A 37 -17.88 -6.56 -6.01
C TYR A 37 -18.24 -5.38 -5.10
N PHE A 38 -17.28 -4.54 -4.73
CA PHE A 38 -17.55 -3.32 -3.95
C PHE A 38 -18.52 -2.39 -4.69
N HIS A 39 -18.33 -2.16 -5.99
CA HIS A 39 -19.20 -1.30 -6.80
C HIS A 39 -20.54 -1.95 -7.14
N ASN A 40 -20.56 -3.27 -7.38
CA ASN A 40 -21.73 -4.04 -7.74
C ASN A 40 -21.79 -5.33 -6.90
N PRO A 41 -22.31 -5.27 -5.66
CA PRO A 41 -22.34 -6.42 -4.77
C PRO A 41 -23.40 -7.43 -5.23
N ASP A 42 -22.98 -8.35 -6.09
CA ASP A 42 -23.75 -9.51 -6.54
C ASP A 42 -22.88 -10.77 -6.44
N GLY A 43 -23.48 -11.87 -5.97
CA GLY A 43 -22.77 -13.13 -5.71
C GLY A 43 -22.01 -13.21 -4.38
N ASP A 44 -21.00 -14.08 -4.35
CA ASP A 44 -20.16 -14.33 -3.16
C ASP A 44 -19.08 -13.24 -3.04
N ASP A 45 -18.93 -12.67 -1.84
CA ASP A 45 -17.90 -11.67 -1.54
C ASP A 45 -16.48 -12.28 -1.67
N PRO A 46 -15.66 -11.81 -2.64
CA PRO A 46 -14.30 -12.30 -2.82
C PRO A 46 -13.30 -11.70 -1.81
N SER A 47 -13.73 -10.73 -0.99
CA SER A 47 -12.86 -10.00 -0.07
C SER A 47 -12.35 -10.91 1.05
N PRO A 48 -11.04 -10.91 1.33
CA PRO A 48 -10.54 -11.66 2.45
C PRO A 48 -10.98 -11.02 3.78
N PRO A 49 -11.15 -11.80 4.86
CA PRO A 49 -11.73 -11.32 6.12
C PRO A 49 -10.87 -10.28 6.86
N TRP A 50 -9.61 -10.08 6.44
CA TRP A 50 -8.73 -9.06 6.99
C TRP A 50 -8.83 -7.71 6.28
N LEU A 51 -9.45 -7.64 5.10
CA LEU A 51 -9.51 -6.43 4.30
C LEU A 51 -10.46 -5.43 4.98
N PRO A 52 -10.00 -4.21 5.30
CA PRO A 52 -10.86 -3.17 5.86
C PRO A 52 -11.74 -2.57 4.77
N ASP A 53 -12.59 -1.61 5.15
CA ASP A 53 -13.28 -0.76 4.19
C ASP A 53 -12.27 -0.07 3.25
N ILE A 54 -12.44 -0.28 1.95
CA ILE A 54 -11.54 0.21 0.90
C ILE A 54 -12.01 1.52 0.26
N THR A 55 -13.12 2.11 0.69
CA THR A 55 -13.73 3.29 0.05
C THR A 55 -12.73 4.42 -0.24
N GLU A 56 -11.87 4.77 0.72
CA GLU A 56 -10.87 5.84 0.57
C GLU A 56 -9.73 5.51 -0.43
N TYR A 57 -9.60 4.23 -0.79
CA TYR A 57 -8.54 3.67 -1.62
C TYR A 57 -8.95 3.50 -3.10
N LEU A 58 -10.22 3.71 -3.45
CA LEU A 58 -10.78 3.61 -4.80
C LEU A 58 -10.85 4.98 -5.48
N GLU A 59 -10.77 5.07 -6.81
CA GLU A 59 -10.87 6.34 -7.54
C GLU A 59 -12.08 7.19 -7.08
N ASP A 60 -11.87 8.50 -6.88
CA ASP A 60 -12.98 9.41 -6.59
C ASP A 60 -13.86 9.55 -7.84
N GLU A 61 -15.17 9.41 -7.70
CA GLU A 61 -16.14 9.38 -8.81
C GLU A 61 -15.93 10.50 -9.84
N TRP A 62 -15.47 10.14 -11.05
CA TRP A 62 -15.68 10.80 -12.37
C TRP A 62 -15.34 12.30 -12.55
N PRO A 63 -15.14 12.75 -13.81
CA PRO A 63 -14.10 12.38 -14.74
C PRO A 63 -12.81 13.22 -14.56
N ASN A 64 -12.72 14.06 -13.53
CA ASN A 64 -11.61 15.03 -13.35
C ASN A 64 -10.96 14.98 -11.96
N ALA A 65 -11.41 14.13 -11.04
CA ALA A 65 -10.86 14.08 -9.68
C ALA A 65 -9.48 13.43 -9.63
N GLY A 66 -9.19 12.49 -10.54
CA GLY A 66 -7.92 11.75 -10.57
C GLY A 66 -7.62 11.03 -9.24
N TRP A 67 -6.48 10.36 -9.16
CA TRP A 67 -6.04 9.66 -7.94
C TRP A 67 -5.52 10.60 -6.84
N GLY A 68 -5.94 11.88 -6.84
CA GLY A 68 -5.33 12.96 -6.06
C GLY A 68 -5.58 12.92 -4.55
N SER A 69 -6.56 12.16 -4.09
CA SER A 69 -7.05 12.13 -2.69
C SER A 69 -6.67 10.88 -1.91
N LYS A 70 -5.89 9.95 -2.47
CA LYS A 70 -5.57 8.68 -1.82
C LYS A 70 -4.74 8.86 -0.54
N PRO A 71 -4.85 7.91 0.42
CA PRO A 71 -3.98 7.89 1.58
C PRO A 71 -2.49 7.92 1.19
N ARG A 72 -1.70 8.73 1.91
CA ARG A 72 -0.32 9.12 1.52
C ARG A 72 0.65 7.95 1.33
N PHE A 73 0.47 6.84 2.04
CA PHE A 73 1.40 5.70 2.04
C PHE A 73 0.86 4.56 1.19
N THR A 74 0.40 4.88 -0.01
CA THR A 74 -0.17 3.91 -0.95
C THR A 74 0.60 3.88 -2.27
N ARG A 75 0.40 2.81 -3.03
CA ARG A 75 0.78 2.71 -4.43
C ARG A 75 -0.40 2.18 -5.23
N LEU A 76 -0.52 2.62 -6.48
CA LEU A 76 -1.57 2.20 -7.38
C LEU A 76 -1.27 0.82 -7.95
N VAL A 77 -2.23 -0.11 -7.83
CA VAL A 77 -2.24 -1.36 -8.60
C VAL A 77 -2.62 -1.00 -10.04
N CYS A 78 -1.81 -1.45 -11.01
CA CYS A 78 -1.91 -1.06 -12.42
C CYS A 78 -1.65 0.44 -12.65
N GLU A 79 -0.50 0.95 -12.19
CA GLU A 79 -0.13 2.35 -12.34
C GLU A 79 0.10 2.70 -13.83
N PRO A 80 -0.43 3.84 -14.34
CA PRO A 80 -0.19 4.27 -15.71
C PRO A 80 1.31 4.43 -15.98
N GLY A 81 1.85 3.59 -16.87
CA GLY A 81 3.28 3.55 -17.21
C GLY A 81 4.06 2.38 -16.63
N ASP A 82 3.46 1.52 -15.81
CA ASP A 82 4.05 0.21 -15.48
C ASP A 82 4.20 -0.64 -16.76
N GLU A 83 5.31 -1.40 -16.86
CA GLU A 83 5.53 -2.29 -18.00
C GLU A 83 4.40 -3.32 -18.10
N PRO A 84 3.84 -3.58 -19.29
CA PRO A 84 2.79 -4.59 -19.45
C PRO A 84 3.33 -5.97 -19.07
N ASP A 85 2.78 -6.55 -18.00
CA ASP A 85 3.12 -7.91 -17.60
C ASP A 85 2.43 -8.92 -18.53
N TYR A 86 3.12 -9.27 -19.61
CA TYR A 86 2.70 -10.31 -20.56
C TYR A 86 2.69 -11.72 -19.95
N ARG A 87 3.31 -11.95 -18.79
CA ARG A 87 3.35 -13.25 -18.10
C ARG A 87 2.01 -13.57 -17.43
N ASN A 88 1.33 -12.53 -16.96
CA ASN A 88 -0.01 -12.60 -16.39
C ASN A 88 -1.10 -12.17 -17.39
N GLY A 89 -0.77 -11.92 -18.66
CA GLY A 89 -1.75 -11.59 -19.70
C GLY A 89 -2.39 -10.21 -19.54
N TYR A 90 -1.68 -9.24 -18.96
CA TYR A 90 -2.15 -7.86 -18.85
C TYR A 90 -2.28 -7.22 -20.25
N ARG A 91 -3.51 -7.00 -20.71
CA ARG A 91 -3.83 -5.93 -21.65
C ARG A 91 -4.34 -4.79 -20.79
N GLY A 92 -3.47 -3.88 -20.38
CA GLY A 92 -3.92 -2.68 -19.70
C GLY A 92 -5.04 -2.06 -20.51
N TYR A 93 -6.18 -1.80 -19.88
CA TYR A 93 -6.91 -0.63 -20.32
C TYR A 93 -5.96 0.53 -20.05
N ASP A 94 -5.48 1.14 -21.13
CA ASP A 94 -4.61 2.30 -21.04
C ASP A 94 -5.32 3.31 -20.12
N ASN A 95 -4.75 3.53 -18.93
CA ASN A 95 -5.06 4.63 -17.99
C ASN A 95 -6.09 4.41 -16.86
N GLN A 96 -6.38 3.18 -16.39
CA GLN A 96 -7.20 3.02 -15.18
C GLN A 96 -6.52 2.12 -14.13
N PRO A 97 -5.97 2.70 -13.05
CA PRO A 97 -5.54 1.93 -11.90
C PRO A 97 -6.74 1.27 -11.22
N VAL A 98 -6.51 0.16 -10.53
CA VAL A 98 -7.58 -0.61 -9.89
C VAL A 98 -7.87 -0.08 -8.49
N ILE A 99 -6.83 0.06 -7.67
CA ILE A 99 -6.92 0.45 -6.26
C ILE A 99 -5.58 1.01 -5.80
N ALA A 100 -5.60 1.93 -4.83
CA ALA A 100 -4.40 2.32 -4.11
C ALA A 100 -4.20 1.41 -2.89
N VAL A 101 -3.13 0.62 -2.83
CA VAL A 101 -2.87 -0.28 -1.69
C VAL A 101 -1.78 0.28 -0.77
N PRO A 102 -1.85 0.08 0.55
CA PRO A 102 -0.79 0.50 1.46
C PRO A 102 0.56 -0.13 1.13
N ILE A 103 1.63 0.65 1.29
CA ILE A 103 3.00 0.17 1.11
C ILE A 103 3.85 0.43 2.35
N ALA A 104 4.85 -0.43 2.56
CA ALA A 104 5.94 -0.14 3.49
C ALA A 104 6.91 0.84 2.82
N PRO A 105 7.06 2.10 3.30
CA PRO A 105 7.94 3.06 2.64
C PRO A 105 9.40 2.62 2.76
N ALA A 106 10.11 2.52 1.65
CA ALA A 106 11.55 2.20 1.65
C ALA A 106 12.41 3.33 2.27
N ARG A 107 11.84 4.54 2.39
CA ARG A 107 12.54 5.71 2.92
C ARG A 107 12.68 5.65 4.43
N ARG A 108 13.83 6.13 4.89
CA ARG A 108 14.09 6.40 6.30
C ARG A 108 13.65 7.82 6.65
N PHE A 109 13.11 8.01 7.85
CA PHE A 109 12.52 9.28 8.28
C PHE A 109 13.31 9.90 9.43
N MET A 110 13.46 11.22 9.41
CA MET A 110 14.06 11.98 10.52
C MET A 110 13.05 12.34 11.61
N GLN A 111 11.76 12.18 11.33
CA GLN A 111 10.65 12.47 12.22
C GLN A 111 9.78 11.23 12.38
N ARG A 112 9.30 10.99 13.60
CA ARG A 112 8.53 9.79 13.96
C ARG A 112 7.11 9.77 13.38
N THR A 113 6.50 10.94 13.17
CA THR A 113 5.08 11.06 12.81
C THR A 113 4.71 10.33 11.52
N GLN A 114 5.55 10.44 10.48
CA GLN A 114 5.28 9.81 9.19
C GLN A 114 5.36 8.26 9.23
N PRO A 115 6.43 7.64 9.77
CA PRO A 115 6.48 6.18 9.87
C PRO A 115 5.44 5.61 10.84
N ASP A 116 5.07 6.31 11.91
CA ASP A 116 3.98 5.88 12.79
C ASP A 116 2.63 5.84 12.03
N ALA A 117 2.36 6.86 11.18
CA ALA A 117 1.17 6.89 10.34
C ALA A 117 1.16 5.78 9.28
N ALA A 118 2.29 5.54 8.60
CA ALA A 118 2.42 4.46 7.64
C ALA A 118 2.24 3.07 8.29
N ALA A 119 2.88 2.84 9.44
CA ALA A 119 2.71 1.59 10.19
C ALA A 119 1.30 1.41 10.75
N LYS A 120 0.58 2.50 11.09
CA LYS A 120 -0.84 2.43 11.45
C LYS A 120 -1.69 1.98 10.27
N GLN A 121 -1.50 2.60 9.10
CA GLN A 121 -2.24 2.27 7.89
C GLN A 121 -2.04 0.80 7.47
N LEU A 122 -0.80 0.29 7.53
CA LEU A 122 -0.50 -1.13 7.27
C LEU A 122 -1.20 -2.08 8.25
N ARG A 123 -1.25 -1.71 9.54
CA ARG A 123 -1.94 -2.51 10.57
C ARG A 123 -3.46 -2.50 10.42
N GLU A 124 -4.04 -1.40 9.95
CA GLU A 124 -5.47 -1.33 9.61
C GLU A 124 -5.82 -2.31 8.48
N TRP A 125 -4.88 -2.54 7.57
CA TRP A 125 -4.96 -3.57 6.53
C TRP A 125 -4.52 -4.97 7.00
N GLY A 126 -4.36 -5.19 8.30
CA GLY A 126 -4.06 -6.51 8.87
C GLY A 126 -2.58 -6.91 8.88
N CYS A 127 -1.65 -6.05 8.48
CA CYS A 127 -0.22 -6.36 8.56
C CYS A 127 0.28 -6.39 10.01
N LYS A 128 1.27 -7.23 10.29
CA LYS A 128 2.10 -7.10 11.51
C LYS A 128 3.26 -6.16 11.19
N ALA A 129 3.12 -4.90 11.59
CA ALA A 129 4.10 -3.85 11.28
C ALA A 129 4.44 -2.99 12.50
N HIS A 130 5.70 -2.57 12.60
CA HIS A 130 6.21 -1.67 13.65
C HIS A 130 7.16 -0.62 13.10
N VAL A 131 7.52 0.33 13.97
CA VAL A 131 8.50 1.36 13.69
C VAL A 131 9.76 1.10 14.49
N GLU A 132 10.88 0.97 13.80
CA GLU A 132 12.19 0.91 14.41
C GLU A 132 12.85 2.28 14.40
N ARG A 133 13.78 2.50 15.34
CA ARG A 133 14.62 3.69 15.37
C ARG A 133 16.07 3.36 15.66
N ALA A 134 16.98 4.12 15.07
CA ALA A 134 18.41 4.10 15.36
C ALA A 134 18.91 5.52 15.61
N ALA A 135 19.92 5.71 16.48
CA ALA A 135 20.51 7.03 16.67
C ALA A 135 21.36 7.42 15.45
N LEU A 136 21.37 8.71 15.11
CA LEU A 136 22.29 9.26 14.12
C LEU A 136 23.70 9.33 14.70
N GLY A 137 24.66 8.71 14.01
CA GLY A 137 26.07 8.65 14.41
C GLY A 137 26.54 7.27 14.89
N ASP A 138 25.62 6.32 15.11
CA ASP A 138 25.96 4.93 15.49
C ASP A 138 26.22 4.02 14.27
N TRP A 139 26.17 4.58 13.05
CA TRP A 139 26.48 3.87 11.82
C TRP A 139 27.94 4.14 11.45
N GLU A 140 28.81 3.13 11.54
CA GLU A 140 30.15 3.21 10.98
C GLU A 140 30.07 3.36 9.45
N ALA A 141 30.97 4.17 8.89
CA ALA A 141 31.18 4.19 7.45
C ALA A 141 31.72 2.80 7.04
N VAL A 142 31.08 2.19 6.04
CA VAL A 142 31.59 0.98 5.37
C VAL A 142 32.49 1.41 4.23
#